data_AF-A0A2V5LZD9-F1
#
_entry.id   AF-A0A2V5LZD9-F1
#
_cell.length_a   1.000
_cell.length_b   1.000
_cell.length_c   1.000
_cell.angle_alpha   90.00
_cell.angle_beta   90.00
_cell.angle_gamma   90.00
#
_symmetry.space_group_name_H-M   'P 1'
#
loop_
_entity.id
_entity.type
_entity.pdbx_description
1 polymer ?
#
loop_
_entity_poly.entity_id
_entity_poly.type
_entity_poly.pdbx_seq_one_letter_code
_entity_poly.pdbx_strand_id
1 'polypeptide(L)'
;ENVLEGSLRRDGNRVRVTAELLNARTGFRVWSQTYERELQGIFALQDEITRSIVEALKIKLAVSVPAREQRNTEAYDLYLQGLYFSNRSSEEDLRRALAFFQDALRKDPKLSRAWTGVAKVWYFLADVYVKPLEAYPASRDAALKAVALDENDAEAHCYLSEAKRVLDWDLAGADAELKRALQVDPSSAPAHFFSALLPLFRGELQEGLRFVLEAEKLDPVSPITSYVATAAYLANDRIDDAIAEGQRTLLLDPNYFYLDSNLAAAYREKGNFAEAIALYQKAETATHFPSSGLAITYVRMGRQTEAKNILAQLLQAREKRYVSAPLIAAVYTALGDKEEAFRWLERGFTEHSGILQWIAFLPEFRALHSDARFPHLLRRIGVGNGSVVTITEATLSDVPDANAQKHVALKIGVRPRPGTQNGHNVKIKVDFYDLTNDNKMRPTDARVSYNWLTSATDWSDGTTKYLVANYIRPKNQTSLVDGRRYGGFIVRVYFDGQLQDSRGTPSDLLALFSSDELPAVSPNAPSPRRP
;
A
#
# COMPACT_ATOMS: atom_id res chain seq x y z
N GLU A 1 -4.35 30.54 0.38
CA GLU A 1 -3.21 29.89 1.04
C GLU A 1 -2.19 30.96 1.37
N ASN A 2 -1.69 30.95 2.60
CA ASN A 2 -0.59 31.80 3.01
C ASN A 2 0.59 30.88 3.34
N VAL A 3 1.79 31.24 2.90
CA VAL A 3 3.04 30.51 3.19
C VAL A 3 3.81 31.35 4.21
N LEU A 4 4.29 30.70 5.27
CA LEU A 4 5.19 31.33 6.22
C LEU A 4 6.62 30.95 5.87
N GLU A 5 7.44 31.94 5.59
CA GLU A 5 8.87 31.79 5.37
C GLU A 5 9.65 32.39 6.55
N GLY A 6 10.81 31.81 6.84
CA GLY A 6 11.66 32.27 7.93
C GLY A 6 13.13 32.18 7.56
N SER A 7 13.92 33.18 7.94
CA SER A 7 15.38 33.14 7.87
C SER A 7 15.97 33.34 9.26
N LEU A 8 16.99 32.53 9.57
CA LEU A 8 17.70 32.54 10.85
C LEU A 8 19.16 32.89 10.58
N ARG A 9 19.68 33.92 11.26
CA ARG A 9 21.12 34.23 11.29
C ARG A 9 21.60 34.25 12.73
N ARG A 10 22.70 33.57 13.00
CA ARG A 10 23.34 33.55 14.32
C ARG A 10 24.69 34.25 14.25
N ASP A 11 24.94 35.14 15.20
CA ASP A 11 26.22 35.80 15.43
C ASP A 11 26.58 35.70 16.92
N GLY A 12 27.49 34.77 17.25
CA GLY A 12 27.87 34.47 18.63
C GLY A 12 26.68 34.06 19.51
N ASN A 13 26.41 34.87 20.54
CA ASN A 13 25.29 34.69 21.47
C ASN A 13 23.97 35.30 20.95
N ARG A 14 23.96 36.00 19.80
CA ARG A 14 22.79 36.67 19.25
C ARG A 14 22.22 35.93 18.04
N VAL A 15 20.90 35.97 17.92
CA VAL A 15 20.13 35.35 16.86
C VAL A 15 19.20 36.41 16.28
N ARG A 16 19.26 36.56 14.96
CA ARG A 16 18.34 37.35 14.14
C ARG A 16 17.41 36.38 13.41
N VAL A 17 16.12 36.43 13.72
CA VAL A 17 15.07 35.71 12.99
C VAL A 17 14.28 36.72 12.19
N THR A 18 14.12 36.50 10.90
CA THR A 18 13.14 37.21 10.07
C THR A 18 12.06 36.22 9.68
N ALA A 19 10.82 36.48 10.05
CA ALA A 19 9.67 35.68 9.66
C ALA A 19 8.78 36.52 8.73
N GLU A 20 8.32 35.94 7.63
CA GLU A 20 7.48 36.60 6.63
C GLU A 20 6.28 35.71 6.28
N LEU A 21 5.10 36.31 6.16
CA LEU A 21 3.89 35.66 5.68
C LEU A 21 3.63 36.14 4.25
N LEU A 22 3.59 35.21 3.31
CA LEU A 22 3.34 35.45 1.89
C LEU A 22 1.95 34.94 1.53
N ASN A 23 1.23 35.65 0.69
CA ASN A 23 0.03 35.13 0.04
C ASN A 23 0.46 34.25 -1.14
N ALA A 24 0.21 32.95 -1.06
CA ALA A 24 0.67 31.97 -2.04
C ALA A 24 0.06 32.16 -3.44
N ARG A 25 -1.12 32.81 -3.54
CA ARG A 25 -1.78 33.05 -4.84
C ARG A 25 -1.26 34.29 -5.54
N THR A 26 -0.84 35.30 -4.79
CA THR A 26 -0.46 36.59 -5.35
C THR A 26 1.03 36.88 -5.24
N GLY A 27 1.79 36.07 -4.51
CA GLY A 27 3.21 36.29 -4.22
C GLY A 27 3.48 37.53 -3.35
N PHE A 28 2.45 38.19 -2.85
CA PHE A 28 2.60 39.42 -2.05
C PHE A 28 2.84 39.09 -0.59
N ARG A 29 3.77 39.84 0.01
CA ARG A 29 4.08 39.77 1.43
C ARG A 29 2.98 40.42 2.26
N VAL A 30 2.28 39.60 3.02
CA VAL A 30 1.19 39.97 3.94
C VAL A 30 1.76 40.54 5.23
N TRP A 31 2.88 39.99 5.71
CA TRP A 31 3.54 40.43 6.94
C TRP A 31 5.02 40.06 6.90
N SER A 32 5.88 40.85 7.56
CA SER A 32 7.27 40.49 7.81
C SER A 32 7.76 41.19 9.07
N GLN A 33 8.50 40.46 9.89
CA GLN A 33 9.07 40.98 11.10
C GLN A 33 10.43 40.35 11.37
N THR A 34 11.37 41.20 11.76
CA THR A 34 12.71 40.78 12.17
C THR A 34 12.81 40.92 13.68
N TYR A 35 13.37 39.90 14.32
CA TYR A 35 13.58 39.84 15.73
C TYR A 35 15.04 39.53 16.04
N GLU A 36 15.59 40.23 17.01
CA GLU A 36 16.97 40.05 17.45
C GLU A 36 17.00 39.77 18.94
N ARG A 37 17.54 38.62 19.34
CA ARG A 37 17.62 38.21 20.75
C ARG A 37 18.91 37.45 21.04
N GLU A 38 19.28 37.40 22.31
CA GLU A 38 20.31 36.48 22.78
C GLU A 38 19.76 35.05 22.88
N LEU A 39 20.59 34.03 22.67
CA LEU A 39 20.20 32.60 22.66
C LEU A 39 19.45 32.17 23.92
N GLN A 40 19.78 32.76 25.07
CA GLN A 40 19.14 32.49 26.35
C GLN A 40 17.63 32.88 26.36
N GLY A 41 17.20 33.75 25.43
CA GLY A 41 15.82 34.20 25.26
C GLY A 41 15.10 33.65 24.02
N ILE A 42 15.63 32.60 23.36
CA ILE A 42 15.10 32.10 22.08
C ILE A 42 13.64 31.59 22.16
N PHE A 43 13.18 31.15 23.33
CA PHE A 43 11.77 30.77 23.52
C PHE A 43 10.85 31.98 23.69
N ALA A 44 11.29 33.04 24.35
CA ALA A 44 10.56 34.31 24.34
C ALA A 44 10.46 34.87 22.91
N LEU A 45 11.51 34.64 22.11
CA LEU A 45 11.51 34.95 20.68
C LEU A 45 10.52 34.10 19.90
N GLN A 46 10.50 32.78 20.13
CA GLN A 46 9.53 31.88 19.51
C GLN A 46 8.10 32.28 19.88
N ASP A 47 7.84 32.63 21.14
CA ASP A 47 6.52 33.07 21.61
C ASP A 47 6.11 34.41 21.00
N GLU A 48 7.06 35.34 20.83
CA GLU A 48 6.83 36.63 20.18
C GLU A 48 6.57 36.44 18.68
N ILE A 49 7.31 35.55 18.02
CA ILE A 49 7.09 35.16 16.62
C ILE A 49 5.74 34.47 16.46
N THR A 50 5.44 33.46 17.27
CA THR A 50 4.15 32.75 17.25
C THR A 50 3.00 33.70 17.56
N ARG A 51 3.13 34.60 18.55
CA ARG A 51 2.11 35.60 18.85
C ARG A 51 1.93 36.59 17.72
N SER A 52 3.01 37.10 17.14
CA SER A 52 2.94 38.03 16.01
C SER A 52 2.40 37.37 14.75
N ILE A 53 2.73 36.10 14.50
CA ILE A 53 2.16 35.29 13.42
C ILE A 53 0.68 35.04 13.68
N VAL A 54 0.30 34.62 14.88
CA VAL A 54 -1.10 34.42 15.27
C VAL A 54 -1.86 35.75 15.21
N GLU A 55 -1.24 36.89 15.55
CA GLU A 55 -1.83 38.23 15.40
C GLU A 55 -1.95 38.67 13.95
N ALA A 56 -0.95 38.39 13.11
CA ALA A 56 -1.03 38.59 11.67
C ALA A 56 -2.06 37.67 11.00
N LEU A 57 -2.29 36.47 11.57
CA LEU A 57 -3.29 35.49 11.13
C LEU A 57 -4.65 35.69 11.81
N LYS A 58 -4.78 36.54 12.85
CA LYS A 58 -5.97 36.72 13.72
C LYS A 58 -7.16 37.38 13.01
N ILE A 59 -7.22 37.35 11.68
CA ILE A 59 -8.50 37.30 11.01
C ILE A 59 -8.95 35.82 11.04
N LYS A 60 -9.53 35.42 12.20
CA LYS A 60 -10.12 34.12 12.57
C LYS A 60 -9.20 33.15 13.33
N LEU A 61 -9.13 33.28 14.66
CA LEU A 61 -9.22 32.20 15.67
C LEU A 61 -8.76 32.73 17.04
N ALA A 62 -9.64 32.63 18.03
CA ALA A 62 -9.36 33.00 19.42
C ALA A 62 -8.83 31.78 20.18
N VAL A 63 -7.53 31.76 20.50
CA VAL A 63 -6.95 30.75 21.40
C VAL A 63 -5.97 31.43 22.37
N SER A 64 -6.12 31.16 23.66
CA SER A 64 -5.20 31.59 24.72
C SER A 64 -3.99 30.65 24.78
N VAL A 65 -2.78 31.20 24.79
CA VAL A 65 -1.54 30.42 24.94
C VAL A 65 -1.32 30.10 26.43
N PRO A 66 -1.19 28.81 26.82
CA PRO A 66 -0.85 28.47 28.21
C PRO A 66 0.61 28.81 28.53
N ALA A 67 0.84 29.34 29.73
CA ALA A 67 2.19 29.61 30.24
C ALA A 67 2.96 28.29 30.46
N ARG A 68 4.26 28.22 30.11
CA ARG A 68 5.03 26.99 30.31
C ARG A 68 6.51 27.14 30.65
N GLU A 69 6.96 26.07 31.32
CA GLU A 69 8.18 25.80 32.09
C GLU A 69 9.51 26.07 31.37
N GLN A 70 10.55 26.35 32.15
CA GLN A 70 11.94 26.50 31.71
C GLN A 70 12.41 25.25 30.96
N ARG A 71 12.45 25.34 29.62
CA ARG A 71 12.95 24.27 28.73
C ARG A 71 14.48 24.27 28.75
N ASN A 72 15.08 23.07 28.78
CA ASN A 72 16.51 22.90 28.52
C ASN A 72 16.79 23.29 27.05
N THR A 73 17.36 24.47 26.84
CA THR A 73 17.58 25.05 25.50
C THR A 73 18.50 24.18 24.64
N GLU A 74 19.49 23.52 25.24
CA GLU A 74 20.44 22.67 24.53
C GLU A 74 19.78 21.37 24.02
N ALA A 75 18.94 20.74 24.86
CA ALA A 75 18.19 19.53 24.46
C ALA A 75 17.24 19.82 23.28
N TYR A 76 16.60 20.99 23.30
CA TYR A 76 15.70 21.40 22.23
C TYR A 76 16.43 21.73 20.92
N ASP A 77 17.58 22.40 20.99
CA ASP A 77 18.41 22.68 19.80
C ASP A 77 18.92 21.39 19.15
N LEU A 78 19.29 20.39 19.95
CA LEU A 78 19.65 19.06 19.47
C LEU A 78 18.45 18.36 18.82
N TYR A 79 17.27 18.45 19.42
CA TYR A 79 16.03 17.95 18.82
C TYR A 79 15.74 18.59 17.45
N LEU A 80 15.89 19.91 17.31
CA LEU A 80 15.66 20.60 16.03
C LEU A 80 16.68 20.18 14.95
N GLN A 81 17.94 19.95 15.32
CA GLN A 81 18.94 19.39 14.41
C GLN A 81 18.56 17.96 13.99
N GLY A 82 18.11 17.13 14.94
CA GLY A 82 17.56 15.81 14.64
C GLY A 82 16.42 15.86 13.64
N LEU A 83 15.47 16.79 13.83
CA LEU A 83 14.33 16.98 12.94
C LEU A 83 14.77 17.34 11.51
N TYR A 84 15.71 18.27 11.38
CA TYR A 84 16.27 18.67 10.08
C TYR A 84 16.85 17.49 9.30
N PHE A 85 17.69 16.68 9.95
CA PHE A 85 18.29 15.50 9.30
C PHE A 85 17.27 14.38 9.07
N SER A 86 16.25 14.22 9.93
CA SER A 86 15.22 13.18 9.78
C SER A 86 14.28 13.40 8.59
N ASN A 87 14.24 14.62 8.03
CA ASN A 87 13.46 14.96 6.85
C ASN A 87 14.23 14.68 5.54
N ARG A 88 15.47 14.21 5.64
CA ARG A 88 16.26 13.74 4.51
C ARG A 88 16.24 12.21 4.47
N SER A 89 16.41 11.66 3.27
CA SER A 89 16.16 10.25 2.95
C SER A 89 17.39 9.34 3.02
N SER A 90 18.61 9.89 3.12
CA SER A 90 19.84 9.07 3.10
C SER A 90 20.12 8.37 4.44
N GLU A 91 20.75 7.19 4.41
CA GLU A 91 21.15 6.47 5.63
C GLU A 91 22.04 7.33 6.55
N GLU A 92 22.98 8.08 5.98
CA GLU A 92 23.88 8.95 6.75
C GLU A 92 23.08 10.05 7.48
N ASP A 93 22.14 10.69 6.78
CA ASP A 93 21.27 11.70 7.39
C ASP A 93 20.40 11.11 8.50
N LEU A 94 19.77 9.96 8.27
CA LEU A 94 18.97 9.27 9.28
C LEU A 94 19.83 8.92 10.51
N ARG A 95 21.04 8.39 10.34
CA ARG A 95 21.93 8.09 11.47
C ARG A 95 22.39 9.34 12.21
N ARG A 96 22.63 10.45 11.51
CA ARG A 96 22.88 11.76 12.16
C ARG A 96 21.68 12.23 12.96
N ALA A 97 20.48 12.13 12.41
CA ALA A 97 19.24 12.47 13.11
C ALA A 97 19.08 11.65 14.41
N LEU A 98 19.33 10.34 14.34
CA LEU A 98 19.30 9.45 15.51
C LEU A 98 20.26 9.93 16.61
N ALA A 99 21.50 10.26 16.25
CA ALA A 99 22.49 10.75 17.20
C ALA A 99 22.05 12.06 17.87
N PHE A 100 21.52 13.02 17.10
CA PHE A 100 20.99 14.26 17.65
C PHE A 100 19.81 14.05 18.61
N PHE A 101 18.87 13.16 18.27
CA PHE A 101 17.77 12.85 19.18
C PHE A 101 18.25 12.13 20.44
N GLN A 102 19.21 11.20 20.32
CA GLN A 102 19.81 10.55 21.49
C GLN A 102 20.55 11.55 22.38
N ASP A 103 21.24 12.54 21.80
CA ASP A 103 21.92 13.60 22.55
C ASP A 103 20.93 14.51 23.27
N ALA A 104 19.83 14.86 22.60
CA ALA A 104 18.72 15.58 23.23
C ALA A 104 18.18 14.80 24.45
N LEU A 105 17.99 13.48 24.30
CA LEU A 105 17.49 12.61 25.36
C LEU A 105 18.50 12.37 26.50
N ARG A 106 19.80 12.44 26.24
CA ARG A 106 20.82 12.44 27.29
C ARG A 106 20.74 13.68 28.17
N LYS A 107 20.32 14.82 27.60
CA LYS A 107 20.17 16.11 28.29
C LYS A 107 18.81 16.26 28.96
N ASP A 108 17.76 15.77 28.31
CA ASP A 108 16.39 15.75 28.83
C ASP A 108 15.67 14.45 28.42
N PRO A 109 15.71 13.41 29.27
CA PRO A 109 15.03 12.15 29.02
C PRO A 109 13.49 12.26 28.93
N LYS A 110 12.90 13.38 29.40
CA LYS A 110 11.46 13.63 29.39
C LYS A 110 10.99 14.38 28.14
N LEU A 111 11.90 14.73 27.23
CA LEU A 111 11.57 15.37 25.96
C LEU A 111 10.85 14.39 25.02
N SER A 112 9.54 14.20 25.20
CA SER A 112 8.71 13.22 24.47
C SER A 112 8.94 13.24 22.96
N ARG A 113 8.91 14.42 22.33
CA ARG A 113 9.14 14.60 20.89
C ARG A 113 10.48 14.06 20.37
N ALA A 114 11.52 14.01 21.20
CA ALA A 114 12.79 13.43 20.80
C ALA A 114 12.71 11.89 20.76
N TRP A 115 11.92 11.27 21.65
CA TRP A 115 11.58 9.85 21.53
C TRP A 115 10.79 9.56 20.26
N THR A 116 9.83 10.40 19.89
CA THR A 116 9.11 10.31 18.60
C THR A 116 10.05 10.43 17.42
N GLY A 117 11.03 11.34 17.48
CA GLY A 117 12.11 11.45 16.49
C GLY A 117 12.97 10.18 16.38
N VAL A 118 13.31 9.54 17.50
CA VAL A 118 13.99 8.23 17.49
C VAL A 118 13.12 7.17 16.82
N ALA A 119 11.82 7.13 17.12
CA ALA A 119 10.88 6.18 16.52
C ALA A 119 10.80 6.35 14.99
N LYS A 120 10.68 7.61 14.53
CA LYS A 120 10.72 7.99 13.12
C LYS A 120 11.96 7.47 12.40
N VAL A 121 13.13 7.74 12.96
CA VAL A 121 14.39 7.39 12.32
C VAL A 121 14.54 5.87 12.20
N TRP A 122 14.21 5.12 13.26
CA TRP A 122 14.23 3.66 13.18
C TRP A 122 13.23 3.11 12.16
N TYR A 123 12.04 3.69 12.06
CA TYR A 123 11.07 3.33 11.02
C TYR A 123 11.64 3.54 9.61
N PHE A 124 12.23 4.69 9.32
CA PHE A 124 12.79 4.97 7.98
C PHE A 124 14.08 4.19 7.68
N LEU A 125 14.82 3.74 8.69
CA LEU A 125 15.95 2.82 8.51
C LEU A 125 15.49 1.38 8.22
N ALA A 126 14.31 0.99 8.71
CA ALA A 126 13.77 -0.36 8.54
C ALA A 126 13.51 -0.68 7.06
N ASP A 127 13.68 -1.94 6.68
CA ASP A 127 13.39 -2.45 5.32
C ASP A 127 14.23 -1.85 4.17
N VAL A 128 15.07 -0.86 4.44
CA VAL A 128 15.98 -0.22 3.47
C VAL A 128 17.43 -0.46 3.87
N TYR A 129 17.80 -0.09 5.10
CA TYR A 129 19.18 -0.10 5.58
C TYR A 129 19.41 -1.07 6.73
N VAL A 130 18.38 -1.27 7.57
CA VAL A 130 18.42 -2.12 8.77
C VAL A 130 17.36 -3.22 8.66
N LYS A 131 17.70 -4.40 9.20
CA LYS A 131 16.76 -5.53 9.23
C LYS A 131 15.49 -5.16 10.00
N PRO A 132 14.31 -5.60 9.55
CA PRO A 132 13.04 -5.27 10.20
C PRO A 132 13.00 -5.63 11.69
N LEU A 133 13.43 -6.85 12.04
CA LEU A 133 13.46 -7.34 13.42
C LEU A 133 14.51 -6.65 14.31
N GLU A 134 15.36 -5.79 13.76
CA GLU A 134 16.26 -4.92 14.54
C GLU A 134 15.67 -3.51 14.66
N ALA A 135 15.09 -2.97 13.57
CA ALA A 135 14.62 -1.59 13.49
C ALA A 135 13.22 -1.36 14.07
N TYR A 136 12.22 -2.16 13.72
CA TYR A 136 10.84 -1.94 14.19
C TYR A 136 10.70 -2.09 15.72
N PRO A 137 11.39 -3.03 16.41
CA PRO A 137 11.35 -3.05 17.87
C PRO A 137 11.93 -1.78 18.50
N ALA A 138 13.03 -1.25 17.96
CA ALA A 138 13.61 0.01 18.42
C ALA A 138 12.67 1.21 18.17
N SER A 139 11.98 1.21 17.02
CA SER A 139 10.95 2.21 16.71
C SER A 139 9.78 2.14 17.70
N ARG A 140 9.24 0.93 17.93
CA ARG A 140 8.16 0.67 18.89
C ARG A 140 8.53 1.13 20.30
N ASP A 141 9.69 0.73 20.79
CA ASP A 141 10.09 1.01 22.17
C ASP A 141 10.27 2.51 22.40
N ALA A 142 10.78 3.25 21.41
CA ALA A 142 10.86 4.71 21.44
C ALA A 142 9.46 5.37 21.38
N ALA A 143 8.57 4.89 20.51
CA ALA A 143 7.20 5.40 20.42
C ALA A 143 6.41 5.15 21.72
N LEU A 144 6.57 3.98 22.36
CA LEU A 144 5.97 3.68 23.66
C LEU A 144 6.49 4.64 24.76
N LYS A 145 7.78 5.00 24.72
CA LYS A 145 8.35 6.01 25.63
C LYS A 145 7.76 7.39 25.39
N ALA A 146 7.58 7.79 24.13
CA ALA A 146 6.96 9.06 23.77
C ALA A 146 5.51 9.13 24.30
N VAL A 147 4.67 8.14 23.98
CA VAL A 147 3.27 8.08 24.44
C VAL A 147 3.15 8.04 25.96
N ALA A 148 4.07 7.37 26.66
CA ALA A 148 4.09 7.37 28.13
C ALA A 148 4.42 8.74 28.75
N LEU A 149 5.13 9.61 28.01
CA LEU A 149 5.47 10.96 28.43
C LEU A 149 4.43 11.99 27.97
N ASP A 150 3.83 11.78 26.80
CA ASP A 150 2.79 12.60 26.20
C ASP A 150 1.82 11.73 25.38
N GLU A 151 0.68 11.39 25.97
CA GLU A 151 -0.37 10.59 25.32
C GLU A 151 -1.06 11.32 24.14
N ASN A 152 -0.77 12.61 23.96
CA ASN A 152 -1.28 13.43 22.87
C ASN A 152 -0.23 13.66 21.77
N ASP A 153 0.82 12.84 21.71
CA ASP A 153 1.73 12.79 20.56
C ASP A 153 1.13 11.91 19.44
N ALA A 154 0.41 12.55 18.51
CA ALA A 154 -0.23 11.86 17.39
C ALA A 154 0.77 11.12 16.46
N GLU A 155 1.97 11.65 16.29
CA GLU A 155 2.99 11.04 15.42
C GLU A 155 3.59 9.78 16.07
N ALA A 156 3.74 9.77 17.41
CA ALA A 156 4.16 8.56 18.13
C ALA A 156 3.18 7.39 17.93
N HIS A 157 1.87 7.65 17.96
CA HIS A 157 0.85 6.64 17.65
C HIS A 157 0.97 6.09 16.22
N CYS A 158 1.44 6.88 15.26
CA CYS A 158 1.70 6.40 13.90
C CYS A 158 2.81 5.33 13.86
N TYR A 159 3.88 5.51 14.63
CA TYR A 159 4.95 4.50 14.71
C TYR A 159 4.55 3.26 15.50
N LEU A 160 3.65 3.39 16.49
CA LEU A 160 3.03 2.23 17.14
C LEU A 160 2.15 1.44 16.15
N SER A 161 1.42 2.13 15.27
CA SER A 161 0.68 1.49 14.18
C SER A 161 1.60 0.64 13.30
N GLU A 162 2.70 1.23 12.83
CA GLU A 162 3.66 0.52 11.98
C GLU A 162 4.34 -0.66 12.69
N ALA A 163 4.65 -0.51 13.98
CA ALA A 163 5.17 -1.62 14.78
C ALA A 163 4.18 -2.79 14.87
N LYS A 164 2.90 -2.53 15.16
CA LYS A 164 1.84 -3.56 15.18
C LYS A 164 1.65 -4.21 13.82
N ARG A 165 1.64 -3.40 12.78
CA ARG A 165 1.50 -3.84 11.39
C ARG A 165 2.58 -4.85 10.99
N VAL A 166 3.83 -4.62 11.38
CA VAL A 166 4.98 -5.40 10.90
C VAL A 166 5.42 -6.49 11.88
N LEU A 167 5.47 -6.20 13.18
CA LEU A 167 5.92 -7.17 14.18
C LEU A 167 4.84 -8.21 14.48
N ASP A 168 3.58 -7.79 14.51
CA ASP A 168 2.46 -8.64 14.95
C ASP A 168 1.55 -9.06 13.78
N TRP A 169 1.80 -8.55 12.57
CA TRP A 169 0.88 -8.65 11.43
C TRP A 169 -0.54 -8.17 11.75
N ASP A 170 -0.67 -7.23 12.69
CA ASP A 170 -1.94 -6.76 13.24
C ASP A 170 -2.39 -5.45 12.59
N LEU A 171 -3.02 -5.56 11.42
CA LEU A 171 -3.61 -4.40 10.73
C LEU A 171 -4.79 -3.77 11.47
N ALA A 172 -5.48 -4.51 12.34
CA ALA A 172 -6.59 -3.98 13.12
C ALA A 172 -6.09 -3.13 14.29
N GLY A 173 -5.05 -3.58 14.97
CA GLY A 173 -4.34 -2.81 15.97
C GLY A 173 -3.64 -1.59 15.37
N ALA A 174 -3.07 -1.71 14.17
CA ALA A 174 -2.52 -0.58 13.43
C ALA A 174 -3.58 0.52 13.18
N ASP A 175 -4.75 0.13 12.66
CA ASP A 175 -5.90 1.04 12.46
C ASP A 175 -6.38 1.69 13.76
N ALA A 176 -6.36 0.96 14.88
CA ALA A 176 -6.73 1.51 16.18
C ALA A 176 -5.78 2.63 16.66
N GLU A 177 -4.47 2.45 16.49
CA GLU A 177 -3.48 3.47 16.82
C GLU A 177 -3.61 4.71 15.92
N LEU A 178 -3.86 4.52 14.62
CA LEU A 178 -4.06 5.65 13.69
C LEU A 178 -5.35 6.41 13.98
N LYS A 179 -6.43 5.72 14.35
CA LYS A 179 -7.64 6.36 14.86
C LYS A 179 -7.37 7.17 16.12
N ARG A 180 -6.52 6.68 17.02
CA ARG A 180 -6.09 7.45 18.20
C ARG A 180 -5.29 8.68 17.80
N ALA A 181 -4.35 8.56 16.87
CA ALA A 181 -3.59 9.69 16.34
C ALA A 181 -4.52 10.79 15.75
N LEU A 182 -5.52 10.40 14.96
CA LEU A 182 -6.49 11.34 14.37
C LEU A 182 -7.49 11.93 15.38
N GLN A 183 -7.77 11.23 16.49
CA GLN A 183 -8.55 11.79 17.59
C GLN A 183 -7.77 12.87 18.35
N VAL A 184 -6.45 12.66 18.50
CA VAL A 184 -5.53 13.57 19.18
C VAL A 184 -5.27 14.80 18.31
N ASP A 185 -4.92 14.60 17.04
CA ASP A 185 -4.72 15.65 16.04
C ASP A 185 -5.39 15.28 14.71
N PRO A 186 -6.62 15.78 14.47
CA PRO A 186 -7.35 15.54 13.21
C PRO A 186 -6.64 16.05 11.96
N SER A 187 -5.65 16.95 12.11
CA SER A 187 -4.87 17.54 11.02
C SER A 187 -3.46 16.95 10.88
N SER A 188 -3.12 15.91 11.65
CA SER A 188 -1.81 15.28 11.62
C SER A 188 -1.50 14.66 10.25
N ALA A 189 -0.63 15.31 9.47
CA ALA A 189 -0.23 14.81 8.16
C ALA A 189 0.36 13.38 8.21
N PRO A 190 1.24 13.03 9.18
CA PRO A 190 1.67 11.64 9.36
C PRO A 190 0.51 10.67 9.58
N ALA A 191 -0.46 11.00 10.45
CA ALA A 191 -1.58 10.11 10.72
C ALA A 191 -2.44 9.85 9.48
N HIS A 192 -2.70 10.88 8.68
CA HIS A 192 -3.39 10.73 7.39
C HIS A 192 -2.58 9.92 6.39
N PHE A 193 -1.26 10.15 6.29
CA PHE A 193 -0.36 9.38 5.42
C PHE A 193 -0.38 7.89 5.76
N PHE A 194 -0.17 7.53 7.03
CA PHE A 194 -0.17 6.11 7.44
C PHE A 194 -1.56 5.47 7.32
N SER A 195 -2.63 6.23 7.59
CA SER A 195 -4.01 5.75 7.39
C SER A 195 -4.30 5.42 5.93
N ALA A 196 -3.73 6.18 5.00
CA ALA A 196 -3.91 5.97 3.57
C ALA A 196 -3.31 4.66 3.06
N LEU A 197 -2.31 4.10 3.75
CA LEU A 197 -1.70 2.83 3.38
C LEU A 197 -2.61 1.62 3.68
N LEU A 198 -3.47 1.70 4.71
CA LEU A 198 -4.26 0.56 5.15
C LEU A 198 -5.22 0.02 4.06
N PRO A 199 -5.99 0.85 3.34
CA PRO A 199 -6.83 0.35 2.25
C PRO A 199 -6.00 -0.20 1.08
N LEU A 200 -4.84 0.39 0.77
CA LEU A 200 -3.94 -0.16 -0.26
C LEU A 200 -3.48 -1.57 0.11
N PHE A 201 -3.07 -1.79 1.37
CA PHE A 201 -2.73 -3.12 1.87
C PHE A 201 -3.91 -4.08 1.81
N ARG A 202 -5.16 -3.62 1.98
CA ARG A 202 -6.36 -4.46 1.86
C ARG A 202 -6.81 -4.69 0.41
N GLY A 203 -6.14 -4.12 -0.59
CA GLY A 203 -6.55 -4.16 -1.98
C GLY A 203 -7.71 -3.21 -2.32
N GLU A 204 -8.11 -2.34 -1.41
CA GLU A 204 -9.12 -1.29 -1.58
C GLU A 204 -8.50 -0.09 -2.33
N LEU A 205 -8.02 -0.33 -3.57
CA LEU A 205 -7.06 0.55 -4.28
C LEU A 205 -7.56 1.98 -4.53
N GLN A 206 -8.83 2.15 -4.88
CA GLN A 206 -9.42 3.47 -5.15
C GLN A 206 -9.58 4.29 -3.86
N GLU A 207 -9.95 3.62 -2.76
CA GLU A 207 -10.06 4.26 -1.45
C GLU A 207 -8.68 4.64 -0.92
N GLY A 208 -7.70 3.74 -1.08
CA GLY A 208 -6.29 4.01 -0.75
C GLY A 208 -5.76 5.23 -1.50
N LEU A 209 -5.94 5.29 -2.82
CA LEU A 209 -5.55 6.46 -3.62
C LEU A 209 -6.24 7.74 -3.11
N ARG A 210 -7.56 7.70 -2.83
CA ARG A 210 -8.27 8.85 -2.30
C ARG A 210 -7.65 9.35 -1.00
N PHE A 211 -7.34 8.46 -0.06
CA PHE A 211 -6.71 8.87 1.20
C PHE A 211 -5.28 9.38 1.03
N VAL A 212 -4.49 8.81 0.12
CA VAL A 212 -3.13 9.33 -0.14
C VAL A 212 -3.21 10.76 -0.67
N LEU A 213 -4.16 11.06 -1.56
CA LEU A 213 -4.37 12.41 -2.07
C LEU A 213 -4.90 13.39 -1.01
N GLU A 214 -5.65 12.93 -0.01
CA GLU A 214 -6.02 13.78 1.14
C GLU A 214 -4.80 14.07 2.03
N ALA A 215 -3.95 13.07 2.29
CA ALA A 215 -2.70 13.26 3.01
C ALA A 215 -1.77 14.25 2.29
N GLU A 216 -1.71 14.20 0.96
CA GLU A 216 -0.94 15.16 0.16
C GLU A 216 -1.44 16.60 0.30
N LYS A 217 -2.75 16.83 0.41
CA LYS A 217 -3.29 18.18 0.63
C LYS A 217 -2.83 18.77 1.98
N LEU A 218 -2.60 17.93 2.98
CA LEU A 218 -2.14 18.34 4.30
C LEU A 218 -0.64 18.64 4.32
N ASP A 219 0.16 17.85 3.59
CA ASP A 219 1.60 18.07 3.43
C ASP A 219 2.02 18.02 1.94
N PRO A 220 1.80 19.12 1.18
CA PRO A 220 2.03 19.15 -0.25
C PRO A 220 3.51 19.15 -0.65
N VAL A 221 4.43 19.23 0.32
CA VAL A 221 5.88 19.23 0.09
C VAL A 221 6.55 17.93 0.54
N SER A 222 5.75 16.90 0.86
CA SER A 222 6.20 15.59 1.31
C SER A 222 6.64 14.70 0.14
N PRO A 223 7.95 14.41 -0.05
CA PRO A 223 8.39 13.54 -1.13
C PRO A 223 7.90 12.10 -0.95
N ILE A 224 7.80 11.62 0.30
CA ILE A 224 7.28 10.27 0.60
C ILE A 224 5.80 10.15 0.22
N THR A 225 4.98 11.16 0.50
CA THR A 225 3.55 11.11 0.16
C THR A 225 3.36 11.08 -1.36
N SER A 226 4.09 11.91 -2.09
CA SER A 226 4.13 11.89 -3.56
C SER A 226 4.63 10.54 -4.12
N TYR A 227 5.66 9.96 -3.50
CA TYR A 227 6.17 8.63 -3.87
C TYR A 227 5.13 7.52 -3.70
N VAL A 228 4.36 7.54 -2.60
CA VAL A 228 3.28 6.59 -2.36
C VAL A 228 2.08 6.86 -3.28
N ALA A 229 1.75 8.12 -3.55
CA ALA A 229 0.72 8.49 -4.52
C ALA A 229 1.03 7.92 -5.91
N THR A 230 2.30 7.97 -6.33
CA THR A 230 2.77 7.32 -7.57
C THR A 230 2.48 5.82 -7.57
N ALA A 231 2.79 5.11 -6.48
CA ALA A 231 2.49 3.67 -6.37
C ALA A 231 0.98 3.39 -6.38
N ALA A 232 0.19 4.23 -5.70
CA ALA A 232 -1.26 4.10 -5.66
C ALA A 232 -1.88 4.33 -7.04
N TYR A 233 -1.39 5.31 -7.82
CA TYR A 233 -1.81 5.50 -9.21
C TYR A 233 -1.47 4.28 -10.08
N LEU A 234 -0.26 3.72 -9.94
CA LEU A 234 0.12 2.49 -10.66
C LEU A 234 -0.77 1.30 -10.31
N ALA A 235 -1.09 1.12 -9.03
CA ALA A 235 -1.97 0.06 -8.57
C ALA A 235 -3.36 0.17 -9.20
N ASN A 236 -3.85 1.39 -9.41
CA ASN A 236 -5.13 1.70 -10.05
C ASN A 236 -5.07 1.78 -11.59
N ASP A 237 -3.98 1.32 -12.22
CA ASP A 237 -3.74 1.36 -13.67
C ASP A 237 -3.81 2.78 -14.28
N ARG A 238 -3.60 3.82 -13.46
CA ARG A 238 -3.54 5.23 -13.86
C ARG A 238 -2.11 5.64 -14.17
N ILE A 239 -1.54 5.05 -15.23
CA ILE A 239 -0.11 5.15 -15.55
C ILE A 239 0.33 6.60 -15.83
N ASP A 240 -0.46 7.39 -16.57
CA ASP A 240 -0.09 8.78 -16.88
C ASP A 240 -0.07 9.67 -15.64
N ASP A 241 -1.04 9.49 -14.73
CA ASP A 241 -1.07 10.20 -13.46
C ASP A 241 0.10 9.77 -12.57
N ALA A 242 0.46 8.49 -12.56
CA ALA A 242 1.65 8.01 -11.87
C ALA A 242 2.93 8.66 -12.38
N ILE A 243 3.07 8.84 -13.70
CA ILE A 243 4.24 9.53 -14.27
C ILE A 243 4.29 10.99 -13.82
N ALA A 244 3.17 11.71 -13.89
CA ALA A 244 3.10 13.10 -13.47
C ALA A 244 3.44 13.25 -11.97
N GLU A 245 2.90 12.38 -11.13
CA GLU A 245 3.16 12.40 -9.69
C GLU A 245 4.60 11.98 -9.34
N GLY A 246 5.14 10.96 -10.02
CA GLY A 246 6.52 10.55 -9.82
C GLY A 246 7.53 11.62 -10.25
N GLN A 247 7.22 12.41 -11.28
CA GLN A 247 8.01 13.58 -11.65
C GLN A 247 7.98 14.64 -10.54
N ARG A 248 6.81 14.88 -9.93
CA ARG A 248 6.65 15.77 -8.78
C ARG A 248 7.47 15.30 -7.58
N THR A 249 7.56 13.99 -7.30
CA THR A 249 8.47 13.45 -6.26
C THR A 249 9.91 13.94 -6.48
N LEU A 250 10.42 13.89 -7.73
CA LEU A 250 11.78 14.33 -8.05
C LEU A 250 11.94 15.86 -8.10
N LEU A 251 10.86 16.62 -8.27
CA LEU A 251 10.89 18.07 -8.10
C LEU A 251 11.01 18.46 -6.62
N LEU A 252 10.37 17.69 -5.73
CA LEU A 252 10.45 17.90 -4.27
C LEU A 252 11.82 17.49 -3.72
N ASP A 253 12.33 16.32 -4.14
CA ASP A 253 13.68 15.86 -3.81
C ASP A 253 14.30 15.12 -5.03
N PRO A 254 15.25 15.76 -5.75
CA PRO A 254 15.90 15.16 -6.92
C PRO A 254 16.67 13.86 -6.65
N ASN A 255 16.97 13.57 -5.38
CA ASN A 255 17.69 12.39 -4.92
C ASN A 255 16.83 11.52 -3.98
N TYR A 256 15.51 11.56 -4.16
CA TYR A 256 14.61 10.73 -3.38
C TYR A 256 14.72 9.25 -3.76
N PHE A 257 15.44 8.49 -2.95
CA PHE A 257 15.62 7.04 -3.10
C PHE A 257 15.12 6.33 -1.85
N TYR A 258 13.96 5.68 -1.93
CA TYR A 258 13.39 4.95 -0.79
C TYR A 258 13.59 3.44 -0.93
N LEU A 259 12.71 2.74 -1.66
CA LEU A 259 12.87 1.30 -1.96
C LEU A 259 13.51 1.10 -3.33
N ASP A 260 12.78 1.53 -4.35
CA ASP A 260 13.18 1.59 -5.76
C ASP A 260 12.40 2.74 -6.42
N SER A 261 12.69 3.08 -7.68
CA SER A 261 11.99 4.20 -8.33
C SER A 261 10.59 3.83 -8.84
N ASN A 262 9.54 4.38 -8.20
CA ASN A 262 8.14 4.26 -8.65
C ASN A 262 7.89 5.02 -9.97
N LEU A 263 8.56 6.15 -10.20
CA LEU A 263 8.50 6.85 -11.49
C LEU A 263 9.08 5.98 -12.61
N ALA A 264 10.22 5.33 -12.37
CA ALA A 264 10.80 4.40 -13.34
C ALA A 264 9.90 3.18 -13.56
N ALA A 265 9.23 2.68 -12.52
CA ALA A 265 8.22 1.64 -12.67
C ALA A 265 7.04 2.11 -13.54
N ALA A 266 6.58 3.36 -13.37
CA ALA A 266 5.52 3.92 -14.21
C ALA A 266 5.94 4.05 -15.68
N TYR A 267 7.16 4.52 -15.95
CA TYR A 267 7.71 4.52 -17.31
C TYR A 267 7.82 3.11 -17.89
N ARG A 268 8.28 2.13 -17.09
CA ARG A 268 8.34 0.71 -17.51
C ARG A 268 6.95 0.18 -17.88
N GLU A 269 5.93 0.42 -17.06
CA GLU A 269 4.57 -0.06 -17.34
C GLU A 269 3.93 0.64 -18.55
N LYS A 270 4.34 1.88 -18.85
CA LYS A 270 3.98 2.57 -20.09
C LYS A 270 4.68 2.02 -21.34
N GLY A 271 5.79 1.29 -21.17
CA GLY A 271 6.67 0.82 -22.25
C GLY A 271 7.82 1.77 -22.59
N ASN A 272 7.99 2.84 -21.81
CA ASN A 272 9.07 3.83 -21.96
C ASN A 272 10.34 3.32 -21.23
N PHE A 273 10.95 2.27 -21.79
CA PHE A 273 12.05 1.57 -21.11
C PHE A 273 13.32 2.41 -20.96
N ALA A 274 13.60 3.34 -21.89
CA ALA A 274 14.82 4.16 -21.82
C ALA A 274 14.79 5.10 -20.62
N GLU A 275 13.67 5.78 -20.38
CA GLU A 275 13.44 6.66 -19.24
C GLU A 275 13.47 5.88 -17.92
N ALA A 276 12.86 4.69 -17.89
CA ALA A 276 12.91 3.81 -16.73
C ALA A 276 14.36 3.41 -16.39
N ILE A 277 15.14 2.96 -17.37
CA ILE A 277 16.54 2.55 -17.18
C ILE A 277 17.37 3.72 -16.66
N ALA A 278 17.23 4.91 -17.24
CA ALA A 278 18.00 6.09 -16.84
C ALA A 278 17.77 6.46 -15.36
N LEU A 279 16.52 6.39 -14.90
CA LEU A 279 16.17 6.66 -13.50
C LEU A 279 16.72 5.60 -12.55
N TYR A 280 16.60 4.32 -12.90
CA TYR A 280 17.17 3.26 -12.08
C TYR A 280 18.70 3.39 -12.01
N GLN A 281 19.39 3.59 -13.13
CA GLN A 281 20.85 3.76 -13.15
C GLN A 281 21.32 4.99 -12.36
N LYS A 282 20.55 6.10 -12.38
CA LYS A 282 20.81 7.26 -11.53
C LYS A 282 20.76 6.87 -10.05
N ALA A 283 19.73 6.14 -9.63
CA ALA A 283 19.59 5.66 -8.26
C ALA A 283 20.71 4.67 -7.88
N GLU A 284 21.05 3.71 -8.75
CA GLU A 284 22.15 2.77 -8.53
C GLU A 284 23.50 3.49 -8.37
N THR A 285 23.74 4.53 -9.17
CA THR A 285 24.96 5.33 -9.09
C THR A 285 25.05 6.09 -7.77
N ALA A 286 23.94 6.67 -7.31
CA ALA A 286 23.90 7.45 -6.07
C ALA A 286 23.95 6.58 -4.81
N THR A 287 23.37 5.38 -4.84
CA THR A 287 23.22 4.49 -3.66
C THR A 287 24.22 3.34 -3.64
N HIS A 288 24.94 3.12 -4.74
CA HIS A 288 25.78 1.94 -4.98
C HIS A 288 25.03 0.62 -4.70
N PHE A 289 23.73 0.60 -4.99
CA PHE A 289 22.85 -0.54 -4.78
C PHE A 289 22.24 -1.00 -6.10
N PRO A 290 22.24 -2.30 -6.41
CA PRO A 290 21.54 -2.81 -7.59
C PRO A 290 20.02 -2.60 -7.46
N SER A 291 19.36 -2.26 -8.57
CA SER A 291 17.92 -2.01 -8.63
C SER A 291 17.15 -3.26 -9.11
N SER A 292 16.23 -3.72 -8.27
CA SER A 292 15.27 -4.77 -8.66
C SER A 292 14.40 -4.35 -9.85
N GLY A 293 13.98 -3.08 -9.88
CA GLY A 293 13.19 -2.49 -10.95
C GLY A 293 13.93 -2.46 -12.28
N LEU A 294 15.25 -2.25 -12.28
CA LEU A 294 16.07 -2.36 -13.48
C LEU A 294 16.11 -3.79 -14.03
N ALA A 295 16.27 -4.79 -13.15
CA ALA A 295 16.22 -6.20 -13.54
C ALA A 295 14.85 -6.55 -14.17
N ILE A 296 13.75 -6.15 -13.51
CA ILE A 296 12.38 -6.35 -14.02
C ILE A 296 12.21 -5.66 -15.38
N THR A 297 12.76 -4.46 -15.56
CA THR A 297 12.74 -3.72 -16.83
C THR A 297 13.43 -4.52 -17.93
N TYR A 298 14.62 -5.08 -17.68
CA TYR A 298 15.30 -5.92 -18.65
C TYR A 298 14.54 -7.20 -18.99
N VAL A 299 13.85 -7.82 -18.02
CA VAL A 299 12.97 -8.96 -18.33
C VAL A 299 11.85 -8.55 -19.29
N ARG A 300 11.19 -7.40 -19.05
CA ARG A 300 10.13 -6.89 -19.93
C ARG A 300 10.63 -6.56 -21.35
N MET A 301 11.92 -6.28 -21.51
CA MET A 301 12.58 -6.09 -22.80
C MET A 301 13.08 -7.40 -23.45
N GLY A 302 12.89 -8.56 -22.82
CA GLY A 302 13.44 -9.85 -23.29
C GLY A 302 14.94 -10.03 -23.01
N ARG A 303 15.57 -9.12 -22.25
CA ARG A 303 17.01 -9.10 -21.91
C ARG A 303 17.29 -9.90 -20.63
N GLN A 304 17.02 -11.20 -20.68
CA GLN A 304 17.11 -12.06 -19.48
C GLN A 304 18.52 -12.16 -18.89
N THR A 305 19.57 -12.09 -19.72
CA THR A 305 20.96 -12.18 -19.24
C THR A 305 21.29 -11.01 -18.33
N GLU A 306 20.96 -9.78 -18.73
CA GLU A 306 21.17 -8.61 -17.89
C GLU A 306 20.33 -8.65 -16.60
N ALA A 307 19.08 -9.10 -16.69
CA ALA A 307 18.24 -9.27 -15.50
C ALA A 307 18.84 -10.26 -14.49
N LYS A 308 19.34 -11.41 -14.97
CA LYS A 308 20.00 -12.42 -14.13
C LYS A 308 21.31 -11.92 -13.53
N ASN A 309 22.06 -11.08 -14.24
CA ASN A 309 23.27 -10.44 -13.71
C ASN A 309 22.93 -9.51 -12.54
N ILE A 310 21.89 -8.68 -12.67
CA ILE A 310 21.46 -7.81 -11.56
C ILE A 310 20.93 -8.64 -10.39
N LEU A 311 20.18 -9.71 -10.66
CA LEU A 311 19.74 -10.64 -9.61
C LEU A 311 20.94 -11.22 -8.83
N ALA A 312 21.99 -11.66 -9.53
CA ALA A 312 23.21 -12.14 -8.89
C ALA A 312 23.89 -11.05 -8.04
N GLN A 313 23.90 -9.79 -8.50
CA GLN A 313 24.41 -8.66 -7.73
C GLN A 313 23.56 -8.38 -6.48
N LEU A 314 22.22 -8.48 -6.55
CA LEU A 314 21.33 -8.35 -5.39
C LEU A 314 21.61 -9.43 -4.34
N LEU A 315 21.78 -10.67 -4.79
CA LEU A 315 22.12 -11.81 -3.92
C LEU A 315 23.50 -11.62 -3.26
N GLN A 316 24.51 -11.19 -4.02
CA GLN A 316 25.84 -10.89 -3.49
C GLN A 316 25.83 -9.69 -2.52
N ALA A 317 25.06 -8.64 -2.82
CA ALA A 317 24.93 -7.49 -1.93
C ALA A 317 24.33 -7.89 -0.57
N ARG A 318 23.38 -8.85 -0.57
CA ARG A 318 22.73 -9.37 0.63
C ARG A 318 23.70 -10.08 1.58
N GLU A 319 24.82 -10.60 1.09
CA GLU A 319 25.87 -11.19 1.95
C GLU A 319 26.56 -10.14 2.83
N LYS A 320 26.53 -8.87 2.43
CA LYS A 320 27.27 -7.78 3.08
C LYS A 320 26.37 -6.79 3.82
N ARG A 321 25.14 -6.59 3.35
CA ARG A 321 24.18 -5.64 3.91
C ARG A 321 22.75 -6.13 3.79
N TYR A 322 21.82 -5.47 4.46
CA TYR A 322 20.41 -5.79 4.30
C TYR A 322 19.96 -5.52 2.86
N VAL A 323 19.19 -6.47 2.32
CA VAL A 323 18.48 -6.38 1.05
C VAL A 323 17.09 -6.92 1.32
N SER A 324 16.05 -6.26 0.85
CA SER A 324 14.68 -6.75 1.04
C SER A 324 14.46 -8.06 0.27
N ALA A 325 13.97 -9.09 0.97
CA ALA A 325 13.63 -10.37 0.35
C ALA A 325 12.47 -10.24 -0.66
N PRO A 326 11.40 -9.47 -0.39
CA PRO A 326 10.38 -9.15 -1.39
C PRO A 326 10.90 -8.52 -2.69
N LEU A 327 11.92 -7.66 -2.64
CA LEU A 327 12.49 -7.07 -3.86
C LEU A 327 13.20 -8.11 -4.73
N ILE A 328 13.88 -9.09 -4.11
CA ILE A 328 14.46 -10.23 -4.83
C ILE A 328 13.34 -11.11 -5.43
N ALA A 329 12.27 -11.35 -4.66
CA ALA A 329 11.10 -12.09 -5.13
C ALA A 329 10.43 -11.44 -6.35
N ALA A 330 10.39 -10.10 -6.42
CA ALA A 330 9.86 -9.36 -7.57
C ALA A 330 10.64 -9.67 -8.85
N VAL A 331 11.97 -9.78 -8.77
CA VAL A 331 12.80 -10.14 -9.92
C VAL A 331 12.54 -11.58 -10.38
N TYR A 332 12.47 -12.55 -9.45
CA TYR A 332 12.11 -13.93 -9.79
C TYR A 332 10.69 -14.04 -10.38
N THR A 333 9.75 -13.25 -9.86
CA THR A 333 8.39 -13.15 -10.39
C THR A 333 8.41 -12.70 -11.84
N ALA A 334 9.17 -11.65 -12.16
CA ALA A 334 9.31 -11.17 -13.53
C ALA A 334 9.97 -12.22 -14.44
N LEU A 335 10.98 -12.95 -13.96
CA LEU A 335 11.64 -14.05 -14.68
C LEU A 335 10.73 -15.28 -14.89
N GLY A 336 9.56 -15.33 -14.27
CA GLY A 336 8.62 -16.45 -14.34
C GLY A 336 8.95 -17.62 -13.41
N ASP A 337 9.96 -17.49 -12.54
CA ASP A 337 10.35 -18.51 -11.57
C ASP A 337 9.55 -18.35 -10.28
N LYS A 338 8.32 -18.88 -10.30
CA LYS A 338 7.39 -18.78 -9.16
C LYS A 338 7.89 -19.49 -7.91
N GLU A 339 8.65 -20.58 -8.05
CA GLU A 339 9.16 -21.33 -6.91
C GLU A 339 10.19 -20.53 -6.11
N GLU A 340 11.15 -19.92 -6.80
CA GLU A 340 12.09 -19.00 -6.14
C GLU A 340 11.38 -17.75 -5.62
N ALA A 341 10.42 -17.18 -6.37
CA ALA A 341 9.65 -16.03 -5.91
C ALA A 341 8.97 -16.31 -4.57
N PHE A 342 8.24 -17.42 -4.43
CA PHE A 342 7.61 -17.79 -3.16
C PHE A 342 8.61 -18.11 -2.06
N ARG A 343 9.75 -18.74 -2.36
CA ARG A 343 10.80 -18.96 -1.36
C ARG A 343 11.31 -17.65 -0.77
N TRP A 344 11.52 -16.63 -1.61
CA TRP A 344 11.94 -15.30 -1.16
C TRP A 344 10.83 -14.54 -0.44
N LEU A 345 9.56 -14.70 -0.83
CA LEU A 345 8.44 -14.13 -0.09
C LEU A 345 8.28 -14.76 1.31
N GLU A 346 8.42 -16.09 1.43
CA GLU A 346 8.43 -16.78 2.73
C GLU A 346 9.63 -16.38 3.60
N ARG A 347 10.77 -16.09 2.96
CA ARG A 347 11.91 -15.50 3.66
C ARG A 347 11.57 -14.12 4.20
N GLY A 348 10.93 -13.27 3.39
CA GLY A 348 10.42 -11.96 3.82
C GLY A 348 9.43 -12.07 4.98
N PHE A 349 8.62 -13.14 5.01
CA PHE A 349 7.65 -13.39 6.08
C PHE A 349 8.36 -13.68 7.39
N THR A 350 9.36 -14.57 7.33
CA THR A 350 10.19 -14.95 8.48
C THR A 350 11.00 -13.76 9.01
N GLU A 351 11.43 -12.87 8.12
CA GLU A 351 12.19 -11.67 8.46
C GLU A 351 11.30 -10.49 8.88
N HIS A 352 9.97 -10.64 8.86
CA HIS A 352 9.00 -9.57 9.12
C HIS A 352 9.23 -8.34 8.25
N SER A 353 9.48 -8.52 6.95
CA SER A 353 9.64 -7.37 6.05
C SER A 353 8.32 -6.63 5.86
N GLY A 354 8.28 -5.34 6.21
CA GLY A 354 7.11 -4.49 6.05
C GLY A 354 6.70 -4.29 4.59
N ILE A 355 7.62 -4.55 3.65
CA ILE A 355 7.39 -4.52 2.19
C ILE A 355 6.44 -5.64 1.76
N LEU A 356 6.29 -6.72 2.54
CA LEU A 356 5.37 -7.80 2.17
C LEU A 356 3.93 -7.34 2.00
N GLN A 357 3.48 -6.30 2.70
CA GLN A 357 2.11 -5.81 2.53
C GLN A 357 1.93 -4.98 1.25
N TRP A 358 3.03 -4.46 0.67
CA TRP A 358 3.02 -3.75 -0.60
C TRP A 358 2.80 -4.69 -1.79
N ILE A 359 3.17 -5.97 -1.66
CA ILE A 359 2.99 -6.96 -2.74
C ILE A 359 1.51 -7.13 -3.12
N ALA A 360 0.59 -6.75 -2.23
CA ALA A 360 -0.84 -6.84 -2.46
C ALA A 360 -1.35 -5.89 -3.55
N PHE A 361 -0.64 -4.79 -3.82
CA PHE A 361 -1.06 -3.78 -4.80
C PHE A 361 -0.01 -3.39 -5.84
N LEU A 362 1.27 -3.76 -5.62
CA LEU A 362 2.32 -3.43 -6.57
C LEU A 362 2.24 -4.26 -7.87
N PRO A 363 2.33 -3.64 -9.07
CA PRO A 363 2.11 -4.31 -10.34
C PRO A 363 3.02 -5.51 -10.62
N GLU A 364 4.28 -5.47 -10.16
CA GLU A 364 5.26 -6.54 -10.37
C GLU A 364 4.84 -7.91 -9.79
N PHE A 365 3.93 -7.94 -8.82
CA PHE A 365 3.44 -9.18 -8.20
C PHE A 365 2.15 -9.72 -8.84
N ARG A 366 1.55 -9.01 -9.80
CA ARG A 366 0.29 -9.43 -10.47
C ARG A 366 0.36 -10.85 -11.04
N ALA A 367 1.53 -11.28 -11.52
CA ALA A 367 1.74 -12.64 -12.04
C ALA A 367 1.57 -13.75 -10.98
N LEU A 368 1.70 -13.43 -9.69
CA LEU A 368 1.49 -14.35 -8.58
C LEU A 368 0.03 -14.40 -8.10
N HIS A 369 -0.83 -13.44 -8.46
CA HIS A 369 -2.21 -13.38 -7.97
C HIS A 369 -3.05 -14.61 -8.37
N SER A 370 -2.69 -15.27 -9.47
CA SER A 370 -3.33 -16.51 -9.93
C SER A 370 -2.82 -17.78 -9.24
N ASP A 371 -1.74 -17.71 -8.47
CA ASP A 371 -1.16 -18.85 -7.74
C ASP A 371 -1.84 -19.00 -6.37
N ALA A 372 -2.28 -20.21 -6.05
CA ALA A 372 -3.03 -20.50 -4.81
C ALA A 372 -2.25 -20.17 -3.52
N ARG A 373 -0.91 -20.12 -3.58
CA ARG A 373 -0.06 -19.75 -2.43
C ARG A 373 -0.14 -18.25 -2.11
N PHE A 374 -0.41 -17.40 -3.10
CA PHE A 374 -0.38 -15.95 -2.91
C PHE A 374 -1.47 -15.44 -1.96
N PRO A 375 -2.77 -15.81 -2.12
CA PRO A 375 -3.79 -15.45 -1.14
C PRO A 375 -3.54 -16.02 0.25
N HIS A 376 -2.85 -17.17 0.36
CA HIS A 376 -2.48 -17.75 1.65
C HIS A 376 -1.40 -16.92 2.36
N LEU A 377 -0.36 -16.49 1.64
CA LEU A 377 0.66 -15.58 2.16
C LEU A 377 0.04 -14.25 2.62
N LEU A 378 -0.80 -13.65 1.79
CA LEU A 378 -1.46 -12.39 2.10
C LEU A 378 -2.27 -12.48 3.41
N ARG A 379 -3.05 -13.56 3.61
CA ARG A 379 -3.76 -13.80 4.89
C ARG A 379 -2.83 -13.89 6.10
N ARG A 380 -1.64 -14.47 5.95
CA ARG A 380 -0.67 -14.65 7.05
C ARG A 380 -0.03 -13.34 7.49
N ILE A 381 0.10 -12.37 6.60
CA ILE A 381 0.68 -11.04 6.89
C ILE A 381 -0.38 -10.00 7.28
N GLY A 382 -1.57 -10.45 7.68
CA GLY A 382 -2.71 -9.59 8.02
C GLY A 382 -3.38 -8.96 6.79
N VAL A 383 -2.80 -9.11 5.60
CA VAL A 383 -3.37 -8.70 4.31
C VAL A 383 -4.36 -9.75 3.81
N GLY A 384 -5.30 -10.13 4.66
CA GLY A 384 -6.40 -10.95 4.19
C GLY A 384 -7.42 -10.05 3.52
N ASN A 385 -7.73 -10.29 2.24
CA ASN A 385 -9.02 -9.94 1.66
C ASN A 385 -10.09 -10.32 2.70
N GLY A 386 -10.59 -9.35 3.45
CA GLY A 386 -11.97 -9.39 3.89
C GLY A 386 -12.74 -9.16 2.61
N SER A 387 -12.80 -10.19 1.73
CA SER A 387 -13.40 -10.09 0.42
C SER A 387 -14.71 -9.35 0.64
N VAL A 388 -14.88 -8.24 -0.06
CA VAL A 388 -16.10 -7.43 0.10
C VAL A 388 -17.31 -8.34 -0.07
N VAL A 389 -17.13 -9.39 -0.88
CA VAL A 389 -18.04 -10.51 -1.01
C VAL A 389 -17.29 -11.84 -1.00
N THR A 390 -17.75 -12.81 -0.20
CA THR A 390 -17.16 -14.15 -0.03
C THR A 390 -18.10 -15.25 -0.52
N ILE A 391 -17.57 -16.35 -1.05
CA ILE A 391 -18.35 -17.57 -1.28
C ILE A 391 -18.45 -18.29 0.07
N THR A 392 -19.67 -18.44 0.59
CA THR A 392 -19.96 -19.17 1.83
C THR A 392 -20.30 -20.63 1.56
N GLU A 393 -20.93 -20.91 0.42
CA GLU A 393 -21.41 -22.24 0.04
C GLU A 393 -21.23 -22.46 -1.47
N ALA A 394 -20.85 -23.67 -1.86
CA ALA A 394 -20.83 -24.13 -3.26
C ALA A 394 -21.10 -25.64 -3.25
N THR A 395 -22.38 -25.99 -3.14
CA THR A 395 -22.83 -27.39 -2.92
C THR A 395 -23.52 -27.90 -4.17
N LEU A 396 -23.00 -29.00 -4.73
CA LEU A 396 -23.59 -29.66 -5.89
C LEU A 396 -24.61 -30.71 -5.45
N SER A 397 -25.75 -30.78 -6.13
CA SER A 397 -26.79 -31.79 -5.91
C SER A 397 -27.27 -32.37 -7.23
N ASP A 398 -27.56 -33.67 -7.24
CA ASP A 398 -28.16 -34.33 -8.39
C ASP A 398 -29.66 -34.04 -8.45
N VAL A 399 -30.15 -33.67 -9.62
CA VAL A 399 -31.57 -33.40 -9.87
C VAL A 399 -32.12 -34.54 -10.74
N PRO A 400 -33.11 -35.32 -10.25
CA PRO A 400 -33.73 -36.36 -11.05
C PRO A 400 -34.38 -35.77 -12.32
N ASP A 401 -33.93 -36.23 -13.49
CA ASP A 401 -34.49 -35.83 -14.78
C ASP A 401 -34.41 -37.02 -15.75
N ALA A 402 -35.58 -37.58 -16.10
CA ALA A 402 -35.67 -38.74 -16.97
C ALA A 402 -35.16 -38.49 -18.39
N ASN A 403 -35.12 -37.22 -18.83
CA ASN A 403 -34.70 -36.80 -20.16
C ASN A 403 -33.24 -36.34 -20.21
N ALA A 404 -32.58 -36.19 -19.06
CA ALA A 404 -31.18 -35.81 -18.96
C ALA A 404 -30.28 -37.03 -18.74
N GLN A 405 -29.11 -37.02 -19.38
CA GLN A 405 -27.99 -37.89 -19.05
C GLN A 405 -27.39 -37.49 -17.70
N LYS A 406 -27.33 -36.18 -17.42
CA LYS A 406 -26.90 -35.62 -16.14
C LYS A 406 -27.59 -34.28 -15.94
N HIS A 407 -28.19 -34.10 -14.77
CA HIS A 407 -28.75 -32.83 -14.33
C HIS A 407 -28.26 -32.58 -12.91
N VAL A 408 -27.51 -31.50 -12.73
CA VAL A 408 -27.03 -31.07 -11.42
C VAL A 408 -27.41 -29.63 -11.14
N ALA A 409 -27.75 -29.35 -9.89
CA ALA A 409 -27.97 -28.02 -9.36
C ALA A 409 -26.83 -27.67 -8.41
N LEU A 410 -26.11 -26.59 -8.72
CA LEU A 410 -25.09 -26.01 -7.88
C LEU A 410 -25.68 -24.87 -7.07
N LYS A 411 -25.82 -25.06 -5.76
CA LYS A 411 -26.22 -24.01 -4.82
C LYS A 411 -25.01 -23.21 -4.39
N ILE A 412 -25.05 -21.91 -4.58
CA ILE A 412 -23.96 -20.98 -4.32
C ILE A 412 -24.44 -19.96 -3.30
N GLY A 413 -23.77 -19.92 -2.15
CA GLY A 413 -23.98 -18.89 -1.13
C GLY A 413 -22.90 -17.82 -1.24
N VAL A 414 -23.29 -16.56 -1.29
CA VAL A 414 -22.39 -15.41 -1.46
C VAL A 414 -22.74 -14.35 -0.42
N ARG A 415 -21.78 -13.94 0.39
CA ARG A 415 -22.02 -13.05 1.54
C ARG A 415 -21.12 -11.81 1.49
N PRO A 416 -21.69 -10.60 1.57
CA PRO A 416 -20.92 -9.38 1.66
C PRO A 416 -20.34 -9.15 3.06
N ARG A 417 -19.26 -8.37 3.17
CA ARG A 417 -18.76 -7.84 4.44
C ARG A 417 -19.83 -6.94 5.07
N PRO A 418 -20.01 -6.96 6.41
CA PRO A 418 -20.87 -6.00 7.08
C PRO A 418 -20.44 -4.56 6.78
N GLY A 419 -21.39 -3.70 6.41
CA GLY A 419 -21.12 -2.29 6.10
C GLY A 419 -20.67 -2.01 4.66
N THR A 420 -20.74 -2.98 3.76
CA THR A 420 -20.58 -2.75 2.31
C THR A 420 -21.64 -1.75 1.81
N GLN A 421 -21.22 -0.68 1.11
CA GLN A 421 -22.16 0.31 0.58
C GLN A 421 -22.94 -0.24 -0.62
N ASN A 422 -24.16 0.26 -0.84
CA ASN A 422 -24.94 -0.05 -2.05
C ASN A 422 -24.50 0.84 -3.23
N GLY A 423 -24.65 0.34 -4.46
CA GLY A 423 -24.25 1.04 -5.70
C GLY A 423 -23.09 0.37 -6.45
N HIS A 424 -22.49 -0.66 -5.87
CA HIS A 424 -21.41 -1.46 -6.46
C HIS A 424 -21.93 -2.70 -7.19
N ASN A 425 -21.18 -3.19 -8.17
CA ASN A 425 -21.57 -4.29 -9.04
C ASN A 425 -20.99 -5.64 -8.54
N VAL A 426 -21.85 -6.53 -8.05
CA VAL A 426 -21.48 -7.90 -7.71
C VAL A 426 -21.76 -8.82 -8.87
N LYS A 427 -20.72 -9.46 -9.40
CA LYS A 427 -20.82 -10.44 -10.49
C LYS A 427 -20.45 -11.82 -9.97
N ILE A 428 -21.36 -12.78 -10.11
CA ILE A 428 -21.09 -14.20 -9.84
C ILE A 428 -20.99 -14.91 -11.19
N LYS A 429 -19.83 -15.46 -11.51
CA LYS A 429 -19.59 -16.25 -12.72
C LYS A 429 -19.49 -17.72 -12.33
N VAL A 430 -20.23 -18.56 -13.03
CA VAL A 430 -20.21 -20.02 -12.85
C VAL A 430 -19.88 -20.65 -14.19
N ASP A 431 -18.74 -21.33 -14.25
CA ASP A 431 -18.30 -22.04 -15.43
C ASP A 431 -18.41 -23.54 -15.16
N PHE A 432 -19.16 -24.25 -15.98
CA PHE A 432 -19.23 -25.72 -15.93
C PHE A 432 -18.30 -26.33 -16.98
N TYR A 433 -17.71 -27.46 -16.62
CA TYR A 433 -16.75 -28.16 -17.46
C TYR A 433 -17.18 -29.60 -17.68
N ASP A 434 -16.90 -30.12 -18.87
CA ASP A 434 -17.05 -31.52 -19.21
C ASP A 434 -15.69 -32.19 -19.35
N LEU A 435 -15.65 -33.46 -18.95
CA LEU A 435 -14.57 -34.37 -19.26
C LEU A 435 -14.87 -35.08 -20.59
N THR A 436 -13.97 -34.95 -21.56
CA THR A 436 -14.04 -35.63 -22.86
C THR A 436 -13.39 -37.01 -22.82
N ASN A 437 -13.62 -37.84 -23.85
CA ASN A 437 -13.06 -39.19 -23.96
C ASN A 437 -11.52 -39.23 -23.95
N ASP A 438 -10.86 -38.15 -24.37
CA ASP A 438 -9.39 -37.96 -24.31
C ASP A 438 -8.90 -37.54 -22.90
N ASN A 439 -9.76 -37.62 -21.89
CA ASN A 439 -9.52 -37.21 -20.49
C ASN A 439 -9.12 -35.74 -20.30
N LYS A 440 -9.52 -34.85 -21.23
CA LYS A 440 -9.32 -33.40 -21.07
C LYS A 440 -10.57 -32.73 -20.51
N MET A 441 -10.37 -31.75 -19.63
CA MET A 441 -11.44 -30.85 -19.22
C MET A 441 -11.68 -29.80 -20.31
N ARG A 442 -12.93 -29.58 -20.68
CA ARG A 442 -13.33 -28.55 -21.67
C ARG A 442 -14.56 -27.79 -21.17
N PRO A 443 -14.73 -26.51 -21.57
CA PRO A 443 -15.95 -25.76 -21.25
C PRO A 443 -17.18 -26.51 -21.74
N THR A 444 -18.25 -26.47 -20.94
CA THR A 444 -19.41 -27.27 -21.25
C THR A 444 -20.19 -26.78 -22.47
N ASP A 445 -20.74 -27.72 -23.23
CA ASP A 445 -21.77 -27.49 -24.25
C ASP A 445 -23.19 -27.87 -23.76
N ALA A 446 -23.33 -28.25 -22.48
CA ALA A 446 -24.60 -28.54 -21.85
C ALA A 446 -25.43 -27.26 -21.66
N ARG A 447 -26.74 -27.43 -21.41
CA ARG A 447 -27.63 -26.32 -21.11
C ARG A 447 -27.35 -25.83 -19.68
N VAL A 448 -27.11 -24.53 -19.53
CA VAL A 448 -26.87 -23.89 -18.23
C VAL A 448 -27.94 -22.83 -17.96
N SER A 449 -28.47 -22.77 -16.73
CA SER A 449 -29.43 -21.75 -16.31
C SER A 449 -29.16 -21.27 -14.88
N TYR A 450 -29.68 -20.09 -14.53
CA TYR A 450 -29.40 -19.40 -13.27
C TYR A 450 -30.68 -18.90 -12.63
N ASN A 451 -30.86 -19.16 -11.33
CA ASN A 451 -32.01 -18.70 -10.56
C ASN A 451 -31.58 -18.22 -9.18
N TRP A 452 -31.97 -17.00 -8.81
CA TRP A 452 -31.77 -16.49 -7.45
C TRP A 452 -32.76 -17.13 -6.48
N LEU A 453 -32.27 -17.58 -5.32
CA LEU A 453 -33.10 -18.10 -4.23
C LEU A 453 -33.43 -17.02 -3.18
N THR A 454 -32.65 -15.94 -3.14
CA THR A 454 -32.87 -14.79 -2.25
C THR A 454 -32.73 -13.48 -3.02
N SER A 455 -33.22 -12.38 -2.45
CA SER A 455 -33.01 -11.05 -3.04
C SER A 455 -31.53 -10.70 -3.07
N ALA A 456 -31.02 -10.33 -4.25
CA ALA A 456 -29.62 -9.96 -4.49
C ALA A 456 -29.46 -8.47 -4.81
N THR A 457 -30.47 -7.65 -4.48
CA THR A 457 -30.50 -6.21 -4.76
C THR A 457 -29.84 -5.37 -3.68
N ASP A 458 -29.69 -5.92 -2.46
CA ASP A 458 -29.07 -5.25 -1.33
C ASP A 458 -27.89 -6.07 -0.81
N TRP A 459 -26.68 -5.50 -0.91
CA TRP A 459 -25.43 -6.12 -0.45
C TRP A 459 -24.93 -5.49 0.87
N SER A 460 -25.71 -4.60 1.50
CA SER A 460 -25.28 -3.88 2.70
C SER A 460 -25.55 -4.60 4.01
N ASP A 461 -26.54 -5.50 4.04
CA ASP A 461 -27.03 -6.16 5.26
C ASP A 461 -26.13 -7.29 5.80
N GLY A 462 -25.04 -7.63 5.10
CA GLY A 462 -24.10 -8.68 5.50
C GLY A 462 -24.66 -10.11 5.46
N THR A 463 -25.89 -10.31 4.97
CA THR A 463 -26.52 -11.64 4.91
C THR A 463 -26.13 -12.40 3.66
N THR A 464 -26.04 -13.73 3.77
CA THR A 464 -25.72 -14.58 2.62
C THR A 464 -26.87 -14.55 1.60
N LYS A 465 -26.53 -14.21 0.35
CA LYS A 465 -27.43 -14.35 -0.80
C LYS A 465 -27.17 -15.66 -1.53
N TYR A 466 -28.22 -16.29 -2.04
CA TYR A 466 -28.14 -17.61 -2.65
C TYR A 466 -28.55 -17.59 -4.12
N LEU A 467 -27.70 -18.18 -4.96
CA LEU A 467 -27.92 -18.42 -6.38
C LEU A 467 -27.87 -19.93 -6.64
N VAL A 468 -28.70 -20.43 -7.55
CA VAL A 468 -28.59 -21.79 -8.09
C VAL A 468 -28.23 -21.71 -9.56
N ALA A 469 -27.18 -22.43 -9.94
CA ALA A 469 -26.81 -22.65 -11.33
C ALA A 469 -27.11 -24.12 -11.69
N ASN A 470 -27.93 -24.35 -12.71
CA ASN A 470 -28.25 -25.69 -13.18
C ASN A 470 -27.43 -26.03 -14.41
N TYR A 471 -26.92 -27.25 -14.46
CA TYR A 471 -26.32 -27.89 -15.62
C TYR A 471 -27.24 -29.03 -16.06
N ILE A 472 -27.60 -29.08 -17.35
CA ILE A 472 -28.45 -30.12 -17.92
C ILE A 472 -27.85 -30.61 -19.23
N ARG A 473 -27.41 -31.87 -19.24
CA ARG A 473 -27.02 -32.59 -20.45
C ARG A 473 -28.15 -33.54 -20.87
N PRO A 474 -28.87 -33.29 -21.98
CA PRO A 474 -29.94 -34.16 -22.46
C PRO A 474 -29.42 -35.53 -22.95
N LYS A 475 -30.20 -36.60 -22.79
CA LYS A 475 -29.87 -37.93 -23.36
C LYS A 475 -29.77 -37.92 -24.89
N ASN A 476 -30.55 -37.07 -25.54
CA ASN A 476 -30.67 -37.03 -27.00
C ASN A 476 -29.71 -36.03 -27.65
N GLN A 477 -28.89 -35.32 -26.87
CA GLN A 477 -27.86 -34.43 -27.39
C GLN A 477 -26.61 -35.26 -27.66
N THR A 478 -26.59 -35.93 -28.80
CA THR A 478 -25.42 -36.65 -29.31
C THR A 478 -24.32 -35.64 -29.56
N SER A 479 -23.40 -35.45 -28.61
CA SER A 479 -22.10 -34.85 -28.92
C SER A 479 -21.36 -35.88 -29.79
N LEU A 480 -21.63 -35.85 -31.10
CA LEU A 480 -21.20 -36.86 -32.08
C LEU A 480 -19.67 -36.93 -32.28
N VAL A 481 -18.87 -36.17 -31.53
CA VAL A 481 -17.43 -36.01 -31.79
C VAL A 481 -16.54 -36.46 -30.62
N ASP A 482 -16.82 -36.12 -29.35
CA ASP A 482 -15.83 -36.30 -28.25
C ASP A 482 -16.33 -36.96 -26.93
N GLY A 483 -17.59 -37.44 -26.85
CA GLY A 483 -18.08 -38.21 -25.68
C GLY A 483 -18.04 -37.48 -24.33
N ARG A 484 -18.63 -36.28 -24.26
CA ARG A 484 -18.60 -35.41 -23.08
C ARG A 484 -19.47 -35.93 -21.92
N ARG A 485 -18.91 -35.92 -20.70
CA ARG A 485 -19.63 -36.12 -19.43
C ARG A 485 -19.31 -35.00 -18.46
N TYR A 486 -20.19 -34.73 -17.51
CA TYR A 486 -19.97 -33.72 -16.47
C TYR A 486 -18.60 -33.92 -15.79
N GLY A 487 -17.78 -32.87 -15.78
CA GLY A 487 -16.42 -32.87 -15.24
C GLY A 487 -16.27 -32.04 -13.97
N GLY A 488 -17.04 -30.96 -13.82
CA GLY A 488 -16.98 -30.13 -12.64
C GLY A 488 -17.45 -28.69 -12.87
N PHE A 489 -17.10 -27.80 -11.94
CA PHE A 489 -17.45 -26.39 -12.01
C PHE A 489 -16.37 -25.50 -11.40
N ILE A 490 -16.40 -24.23 -11.78
CA ILE A 490 -15.72 -23.13 -11.11
C ILE A 490 -16.74 -22.02 -10.82
N VAL A 491 -16.76 -21.52 -9.59
CA VAL A 491 -17.47 -20.30 -9.19
C VAL A 491 -16.45 -19.21 -8.94
N ARG A 492 -16.68 -18.02 -9.48
CA ARG A 492 -15.91 -16.80 -9.20
C ARG A 492 -16.87 -15.68 -8.81
N VAL A 493 -16.55 -14.97 -7.73
CA VAL A 493 -17.30 -13.81 -7.28
C VAL A 493 -16.43 -12.57 -7.47
N TYR A 494 -16.99 -11.54 -8.09
CA TYR A 494 -16.33 -10.27 -8.33
C TYR A 494 -17.14 -9.14 -7.68
N PHE A 495 -16.44 -8.10 -7.26
CA PHE A 495 -16.99 -6.84 -6.77
C PHE A 495 -16.31 -5.72 -7.55
N ASP A 496 -17.10 -4.93 -8.29
CA ASP A 496 -16.63 -3.89 -9.22
C ASP A 496 -15.54 -4.37 -10.20
N GLY A 497 -15.70 -5.60 -10.70
CA GLY A 497 -14.77 -6.20 -11.67
C GLY A 497 -13.51 -6.81 -11.06
N GLN A 498 -13.26 -6.63 -9.76
CA GLN A 498 -12.15 -7.27 -9.03
C GLN A 498 -12.59 -8.65 -8.53
N LEU A 499 -11.79 -9.70 -8.80
CA LEU A 499 -12.05 -11.05 -8.29
C LEU A 499 -11.91 -11.07 -6.75
N GLN A 500 -12.97 -11.45 -6.06
CA GLN A 500 -13.07 -11.44 -4.60
C GLN A 500 -12.85 -12.82 -3.97
N ASP A 501 -13.40 -13.86 -4.61
CA ASP A 501 -13.29 -15.25 -4.14
C ASP A 501 -13.56 -16.22 -5.30
N SER A 502 -13.02 -17.43 -5.22
CA SER A 502 -13.27 -18.48 -6.21
C SER A 502 -13.24 -19.88 -5.59
N ARG A 503 -14.07 -20.77 -6.12
CA ARG A 503 -14.11 -22.20 -5.73
C ARG A 503 -14.24 -23.07 -6.96
N GLY A 504 -13.44 -24.13 -7.03
CA GLY A 504 -13.50 -25.13 -8.09
C GLY A 504 -13.72 -26.53 -7.54
N THR A 505 -14.46 -27.36 -8.26
CA THR A 505 -14.58 -28.79 -7.95
C THR A 505 -14.57 -29.57 -9.27
N PRO A 506 -13.58 -30.46 -9.50
CA PRO A 506 -12.42 -30.72 -8.64
C PRO A 506 -11.49 -29.50 -8.50
N SER A 507 -10.68 -29.46 -7.44
CA SER A 507 -9.82 -28.31 -7.08
C SER A 507 -8.92 -27.84 -8.22
N ASP A 508 -8.42 -28.79 -9.02
CA ASP A 508 -7.42 -28.56 -10.05
C ASP A 508 -7.98 -27.78 -11.26
N LEU A 509 -9.31 -27.69 -11.39
CA LEU A 509 -9.95 -26.87 -12.44
C LEU A 509 -9.55 -25.39 -12.36
N LEU A 510 -9.34 -24.86 -11.14
CA LEU A 510 -8.91 -23.47 -10.97
C LEU A 510 -7.54 -23.20 -11.59
N ALA A 511 -6.64 -24.18 -11.53
CA ALA A 511 -5.30 -24.08 -12.14
C ALA A 511 -5.36 -24.27 -13.66
N LEU A 512 -6.21 -25.19 -14.14
CA LEU A 512 -6.38 -25.47 -15.57
C LEU A 512 -7.02 -24.29 -16.34
N PHE A 513 -7.87 -23.52 -15.67
CA PHE A 513 -8.61 -22.41 -16.27
C PHE A 513 -8.41 -21.13 -15.45
N SER A 514 -7.16 -20.66 -15.37
CA SER A 514 -6.75 -19.54 -14.52
C SER A 514 -7.08 -18.15 -15.08
N SER A 515 -7.39 -18.02 -16.37
CA SER A 515 -7.74 -16.75 -17.04
C SER A 515 -9.24 -16.66 -17.39
N ASP A 516 -9.76 -15.44 -17.46
CA ASP A 516 -11.15 -15.15 -17.84
C ASP A 516 -11.44 -15.33 -19.34
N GLU A 517 -10.43 -15.69 -20.14
CA GLU A 517 -10.56 -15.88 -21.59
C GLU A 517 -10.98 -17.32 -21.92
N LEU A 518 -12.22 -17.48 -22.37
CA LEU A 518 -12.58 -18.52 -23.31
C LEU A 518 -13.01 -17.86 -24.63
N PRO A 519 -12.64 -18.44 -25.78
CA PRO A 519 -12.81 -17.81 -27.09
C PRO A 519 -14.28 -17.58 -27.41
N ALA A 520 -14.55 -16.49 -28.14
CA ALA A 520 -15.87 -16.11 -28.60
C ALA A 520 -16.65 -17.31 -29.18
N VAL A 521 -17.80 -17.61 -28.58
CA VAL A 521 -18.81 -18.51 -29.16
C VAL A 521 -19.83 -17.66 -29.92
N SER A 522 -20.16 -18.13 -31.12
CA SER A 522 -20.92 -17.52 -32.23
C SER A 522 -22.17 -16.66 -31.92
N PRO A 523 -22.55 -15.74 -32.85
CA PRO A 523 -23.48 -14.64 -32.65
C PRO A 523 -24.97 -15.03 -32.77
N ASN A 524 -25.48 -15.94 -31.95
CA ASN A 524 -26.90 -16.33 -31.98
C ASN A 524 -27.50 -16.63 -30.60
N ALA A 525 -27.32 -15.73 -29.63
CA ALA A 525 -28.11 -15.71 -28.40
C ALA A 525 -28.91 -14.38 -28.33
N PRO A 526 -30.25 -14.41 -28.22
CA PRO A 526 -31.05 -13.20 -28.14
C PRO A 526 -30.86 -12.50 -26.78
N SER A 527 -30.58 -11.20 -26.82
CA SER A 527 -30.47 -10.34 -25.65
C SER A 527 -31.77 -10.33 -24.83
N PRO A 528 -31.73 -10.53 -23.50
CA PRO A 528 -32.89 -10.29 -22.66
C PRO A 528 -33.10 -8.77 -22.53
N ARG A 529 -34.23 -8.29 -23.06
CA ARG A 529 -34.73 -6.93 -22.82
C ARG A 529 -34.94 -6.73 -21.32
N ARG A 530 -34.38 -5.65 -20.76
CA ARG A 530 -34.71 -5.18 -19.41
C ARG A 530 -36.13 -4.59 -19.40
N PRO A 531 -36.93 -4.81 -18.33
CA PRO A 531 -37.96 -3.86 -17.95
C PRO A 531 -37.35 -2.54 -17.43
#